data_AF-A0A323UPT8-F1
#
_entry.id   AF-A0A323UPT8-F1
#
_cell.length_a   1.000
_cell.length_b   1.000
_cell.length_c   1.000
_cell.angle_alpha   90.00
_cell.angle_beta   90.00
_cell.angle_gamma   90.00
#
_symmetry.space_group_name_H-M   'P 1'
#
loop_
_entity.id
_entity.type
_entity.pdbx_description
1 polymer ?
#
loop_
_entity_poly.entity_id
_entity_poly.type
_entity_poly.pdbx_seq_one_letter_code
_entity_poly.pdbx_strand_id
1 'polypeptide(L)'
;MRRPAIPLPTSLLPLRAVLMLPLAALLGACAIGGSASFDSDPPQPFPQNYRSEIPAFLRTYLNQPAGLRDAAMAEPVQRPVDGRTRWVSCLRFTPRGGTPQSMAIVHVDGRLDRVAPPDDELCTGVVYAPFPELEKLSR
;
A
#
# COMPACT_ATOMS: atom_id res chain seq x y z
N MET A 1 -23.67 -7.11 92.33
CA MET A 1 -24.75 -6.43 91.56
C MET A 1 -24.70 -4.93 91.88
N ARG A 2 -25.01 -4.07 90.90
CA ARG A 2 -24.99 -2.58 90.89
C ARG A 2 -23.65 -1.93 90.56
N ARG A 3 -23.42 -1.71 89.26
CA ARG A 3 -22.56 -0.63 88.75
C ARG A 3 -23.48 0.54 88.34
N PRO A 4 -23.10 1.80 88.64
CA PRO A 4 -23.93 2.98 88.37
C PRO A 4 -23.87 3.41 86.90
N ALA A 5 -25.01 3.90 86.40
CA ALA A 5 -25.15 4.56 85.11
C ALA A 5 -24.64 6.01 85.20
N ILE A 6 -23.87 6.45 84.19
CA ILE A 6 -23.40 7.83 83.99
C ILE A 6 -23.99 8.32 82.66
N PRO A 7 -24.64 9.50 82.59
CA PRO A 7 -25.23 10.02 81.35
C PRO A 7 -24.35 11.07 80.64
N LEU A 8 -24.39 11.03 79.28
CA LEU A 8 -24.32 12.10 78.27
C LEU A 8 -23.12 13.10 78.26
N PRO A 9 -22.62 13.51 77.06
CA PRO A 9 -23.36 14.45 76.24
C PRO A 9 -23.34 14.24 74.72
N THR A 10 -24.51 14.56 74.16
CA THR A 10 -24.77 15.17 72.85
C THR A 10 -23.74 16.23 72.46
N SER A 11 -23.11 16.06 71.29
CA SER A 11 -22.56 17.18 70.53
C SER A 11 -23.16 17.16 69.13
N LEU A 12 -23.98 18.19 68.89
CA LEU A 12 -24.62 18.52 67.64
C LEU A 12 -23.62 19.25 66.72
N LEU A 13 -23.58 18.81 65.45
CA LEU A 13 -23.48 19.63 64.21
C LEU A 13 -22.20 20.50 63.99
N PRO A 14 -21.82 20.84 62.72
CA PRO A 14 -22.74 21.25 61.66
C PRO A 14 -22.53 20.68 60.25
N LEU A 15 -23.69 20.49 59.62
CA LEU A 15 -23.94 20.48 58.19
C LEU A 15 -23.44 21.78 57.54
N ARG A 16 -22.36 21.70 56.75
CA ARG A 16 -22.02 22.61 55.65
C ARG A 16 -21.50 21.71 54.53
N ALA A 17 -22.37 21.24 53.64
CA ALA A 17 -22.59 21.88 52.35
C ALA A 17 -21.27 22.24 51.65
N VAL A 18 -20.93 21.52 50.59
CA VAL A 18 -20.52 22.06 49.28
C VAL A 18 -19.90 20.95 48.40
N LEU A 19 -20.49 20.81 47.20
CA LEU A 19 -19.94 20.30 45.94
C LEU A 19 -19.64 18.79 45.77
N MET A 20 -20.60 18.17 45.08
CA MET A 20 -20.39 17.22 43.97
C MET A 20 -19.12 17.51 43.13
N LEU A 21 -18.27 16.49 42.92
CA LEU A 21 -17.56 16.24 41.66
C LEU A 21 -16.97 14.81 41.63
N PRO A 22 -17.61 13.80 41.01
CA PRO A 22 -16.94 12.57 40.63
C PRO A 22 -16.40 12.77 39.20
N LEU A 23 -15.10 13.00 39.05
CA LEU A 23 -14.48 13.19 37.73
C LEU A 23 -13.41 12.13 37.46
N ALA A 24 -13.52 11.56 36.26
CA ALA A 24 -12.54 10.76 35.52
C ALA A 24 -12.46 9.27 35.86
N ALA A 25 -13.52 8.56 35.48
CA ALA A 25 -13.39 7.24 34.89
C ALA A 25 -12.78 7.34 33.47
N LEU A 26 -12.03 6.29 33.11
CA LEU A 26 -11.72 5.84 31.74
C LEU A 26 -10.73 6.69 30.93
N LEU A 27 -9.50 6.19 30.75
CA LEU A 27 -8.89 6.08 29.42
C LEU A 27 -8.18 4.72 29.30
N GLY A 28 -8.81 3.85 28.52
CA GLY A 28 -8.34 2.51 28.19
C GLY A 28 -7.19 2.51 27.19
N ALA A 29 -6.46 1.41 27.22
CA ALA A 29 -5.46 1.03 26.24
C ALA A 29 -6.09 0.86 24.84
N CYS A 30 -5.60 1.62 23.87
CA CYS A 30 -5.63 1.19 22.46
C CYS A 30 -4.22 0.74 22.09
N ALA A 31 -4.00 -0.57 22.19
CA ALA A 31 -3.04 -1.26 21.36
C ALA A 31 -3.62 -1.30 19.94
N ILE A 32 -3.11 -0.45 19.06
CA ILE A 32 -3.22 -0.65 17.61
C ILE A 32 -1.79 -0.58 17.08
N GLY A 33 -1.14 -1.75 17.08
CA GLY A 33 0.06 -2.00 16.30
C GLY A 33 -0.31 -1.96 14.82
N GLY A 34 -0.40 -0.76 14.29
CA GLY A 34 -0.33 -0.48 12.87
C GLY A 34 0.61 0.70 12.76
N SER A 35 1.87 0.45 12.41
CA SER A 35 2.74 1.50 11.92
C SER A 35 2.04 2.13 10.72
N ALA A 36 1.37 3.25 10.96
CA ALA A 36 0.94 4.15 9.89
C ALA A 36 2.22 4.63 9.22
N SER A 37 2.68 3.87 8.23
CA SER A 37 3.59 4.38 7.23
C SER A 37 2.80 5.52 6.57
N PHE A 38 3.05 6.75 7.00
CA PHE A 38 2.63 7.91 6.24
C PHE A 38 3.44 7.82 4.94
N ASP A 39 2.90 7.12 3.94
CA ASP A 39 3.35 7.20 2.56
C ASP A 39 3.08 8.67 2.18
N SER A 40 4.08 9.51 2.47
CA SER A 40 3.97 10.98 2.42
C SER A 40 3.99 11.47 0.97
N ASP A 41 4.00 10.53 0.03
CA ASP A 41 3.95 10.80 -1.37
C ASP A 41 2.55 11.24 -1.79
N PRO A 42 2.44 12.31 -2.58
CA PRO A 42 1.16 12.66 -3.17
C PRO A 42 0.65 11.49 -4.03
N PRO A 43 -0.69 11.32 -4.16
CA PRO A 43 -1.26 10.30 -5.02
C PRO A 43 -0.68 10.36 -6.44
N GLN A 44 -0.11 9.24 -6.88
CA GLN A 44 0.52 9.11 -8.18
C GLN A 44 -0.53 9.08 -9.29
N PRO A 45 -0.44 9.93 -10.33
CA PRO A 45 -1.38 9.89 -11.43
C PRO A 45 -1.27 8.57 -12.21
N PHE A 46 -2.41 8.09 -12.70
CA PHE A 46 -2.46 6.90 -13.55
C PHE A 46 -1.68 7.15 -14.86
N PRO A 47 -0.82 6.22 -15.31
CA PRO A 47 -0.02 6.42 -16.51
C PRO A 47 -0.87 6.30 -17.77
N GLN A 48 -1.28 7.43 -18.37
CA GLN A 48 -2.26 7.45 -19.46
C GLN A 48 -1.74 6.86 -20.78
N ASN A 49 -0.44 7.02 -21.06
CA ASN A 49 0.18 6.64 -22.34
C ASN A 49 0.97 5.32 -22.29
N TYR A 50 0.78 4.52 -21.23
CA TYR A 50 1.56 3.31 -20.97
C TYR A 50 1.62 2.35 -22.18
N ARG A 51 0.50 2.15 -22.88
CA ARG A 51 0.42 1.27 -24.06
C ARG A 51 1.33 1.68 -25.21
N SER A 52 1.58 2.98 -25.41
CA SER A 52 2.49 3.47 -26.45
C SER A 52 3.92 3.65 -25.94
N GLU A 53 4.09 4.02 -24.67
CA GLU A 53 5.41 4.26 -24.06
C GLU A 53 6.20 2.97 -23.85
N ILE A 54 5.53 1.90 -23.41
CA ILE A 54 6.17 0.60 -23.16
C ILE A 54 6.91 0.06 -24.40
N PRO A 55 6.29 -0.07 -25.59
CA PRO A 55 6.99 -0.55 -26.77
C PRO A 55 8.06 0.44 -27.23
N ALA A 56 7.87 1.75 -27.05
CA ALA A 56 8.91 2.74 -27.35
C ALA A 56 10.17 2.54 -26.47
N PHE A 57 9.97 2.30 -25.17
CA PHE A 57 11.03 2.00 -24.23
C PHE A 57 11.69 0.64 -24.51
N LEU A 58 10.91 -0.41 -24.77
CA LEU A 58 11.44 -1.76 -24.96
C LEU A 58 12.24 -1.92 -26.26
N ARG A 59 12.02 -1.07 -27.27
CA ARG A 59 12.89 -1.02 -28.47
C ARG A 59 14.35 -0.76 -28.12
N THR A 60 14.62 0.08 -27.11
CA THR A 60 15.98 0.45 -26.71
C THR A 60 16.47 -0.39 -25.53
N TYR A 61 15.57 -0.89 -24.69
CA TYR A 61 15.91 -1.72 -23.54
C TYR A 61 16.29 -3.16 -23.95
N LEU A 62 15.57 -3.75 -24.92
CA LEU A 62 15.83 -5.12 -25.35
C LEU A 62 17.03 -5.18 -26.31
N ASN A 63 17.94 -6.11 -26.07
CA ASN A 63 19.07 -6.35 -26.97
C ASN A 63 18.61 -6.75 -28.39
N GLN A 64 17.57 -7.59 -28.47
CA GLN A 64 16.98 -8.09 -29.71
C GLN A 64 15.46 -7.94 -29.67
N PRO A 65 14.92 -6.78 -30.09
CA PRO A 65 13.49 -6.51 -30.00
C PRO A 65 12.67 -7.18 -31.12
N ALA A 66 13.33 -7.73 -32.16
CA ALA A 66 12.65 -8.33 -33.30
C ALA A 66 12.21 -9.78 -33.04
N GLY A 67 10.97 -10.10 -33.43
CA GLY A 67 10.46 -11.47 -33.39
C GLY A 67 9.95 -11.92 -32.01
N LEU A 68 9.50 -10.97 -31.18
CA LEU A 68 8.75 -11.27 -29.97
C LEU A 68 7.41 -11.93 -30.31
N ARG A 69 6.95 -12.84 -29.44
CA ARG A 69 5.71 -13.63 -29.58
C ARG A 69 4.97 -13.73 -28.24
N ASP A 70 3.71 -14.15 -28.31
CA ASP A 70 2.84 -14.37 -27.15
C ASP A 70 2.79 -13.16 -26.21
N ALA A 71 2.84 -11.95 -26.78
CA ALA A 71 2.92 -10.73 -26.00
C ALA A 71 1.58 -10.46 -25.29
N ALA A 72 1.65 -10.34 -23.98
CA ALA A 72 0.54 -9.98 -23.13
C ALA A 72 0.97 -8.96 -22.08
N MET A 73 0.04 -8.08 -21.73
CA MET A 73 0.25 -7.02 -20.74
C MET A 73 -0.94 -6.93 -19.80
N ALA A 74 -0.67 -6.71 -18.52
CA ALA A 74 -1.68 -6.30 -17.56
C ALA A 74 -1.78 -4.78 -17.48
N GLU A 75 -2.98 -4.27 -17.23
CA GLU A 75 -3.17 -2.84 -16.95
C GLU A 75 -2.39 -2.41 -15.69
N PRO A 76 -1.95 -1.13 -15.61
CA PRO A 76 -1.21 -0.64 -14.46
C PRO A 76 -1.98 -0.85 -13.16
N VAL A 77 -1.33 -1.51 -12.20
CA VAL A 77 -1.85 -1.71 -10.83
C VAL A 77 -0.90 -1.10 -9.81
N GLN A 78 -1.42 -0.69 -8.66
CA GLN A 78 -0.58 -0.16 -7.59
C GLN A 78 0.10 -1.32 -6.84
N ARG A 79 1.43 -1.20 -6.67
CA ARG A 79 2.28 -2.15 -5.94
C ARG A 79 3.30 -1.40 -5.08
N PRO A 80 3.71 -1.97 -3.93
CA PRO A 80 4.86 -1.47 -3.20
C PRO A 80 6.14 -1.79 -4.00
N VAL A 81 6.90 -0.75 -4.36
CA VAL A 81 8.20 -0.88 -5.02
C VAL A 81 9.19 -0.01 -4.25
N ASP A 82 10.25 -0.62 -3.72
CA ASP A 82 11.27 0.07 -2.89
C ASP A 82 10.66 0.86 -1.72
N GLY A 83 9.60 0.32 -1.11
CA GLY A 83 8.92 0.94 0.03
C GLY A 83 7.96 2.09 -0.31
N ARG A 84 7.71 2.36 -1.60
CA ARG A 84 6.76 3.40 -2.06
C ARG A 84 5.68 2.79 -2.94
N THR A 85 4.47 3.33 -2.91
CA THR A 85 3.40 2.89 -3.80
C THR A 85 3.64 3.39 -5.23
N ARG A 86 3.81 2.46 -6.18
CA ARG A 86 4.04 2.74 -7.61
C ARG A 86 3.00 2.06 -8.49
N TRP A 87 2.75 2.65 -9.66
CA TRP A 87 1.99 1.98 -10.72
C TRP A 87 2.91 1.01 -11.45
N VAL A 88 2.46 -0.23 -11.66
CA VAL A 88 3.23 -1.29 -12.29
C VAL A 88 2.42 -1.94 -13.41
N SER A 89 3.01 -2.02 -14.60
CA SER A 89 2.47 -2.79 -15.72
C SER A 89 3.27 -4.07 -15.89
N CYS A 90 2.62 -5.22 -15.87
CA CYS A 90 3.27 -6.51 -16.01
C CYS A 90 3.21 -7.00 -17.44
N LEU A 91 4.35 -7.45 -17.97
CA LEU A 91 4.50 -7.94 -19.33
C LEU A 91 4.87 -9.42 -19.33
N ARG A 92 4.38 -10.14 -20.33
CA ARG A 92 4.80 -11.50 -20.70
C ARG A 92 5.02 -11.54 -22.19
N PHE A 93 6.11 -12.18 -22.63
CA PHE A 93 6.41 -12.39 -24.04
C PHE A 93 7.48 -13.47 -24.19
N THR A 94 7.58 -14.04 -25.38
CA THR A 94 8.60 -15.02 -25.75
C THR A 94 9.56 -14.37 -26.75
N PRO A 95 10.86 -14.19 -26.42
CA PRO A 95 11.86 -13.75 -27.38
C PRO A 95 12.06 -14.75 -28.52
N ARG A 96 12.59 -14.28 -29.66
CA ARG A 96 12.92 -15.15 -30.78
C ARG A 96 13.94 -16.21 -30.37
N GLY A 97 13.55 -17.48 -30.41
CA GLY A 97 14.40 -18.60 -30.02
C GLY A 97 14.72 -18.65 -28.52
N GLY A 98 13.98 -17.91 -27.70
CA GLY A 98 14.10 -17.89 -26.24
C GLY A 98 12.95 -18.61 -25.55
N THR A 99 12.98 -18.61 -24.22
CA THR A 99 11.89 -19.07 -23.37
C THR A 99 10.95 -17.92 -23.02
N PRO A 100 9.69 -18.20 -22.64
CA PRO A 100 8.79 -17.17 -22.12
C PRO A 100 9.44 -16.37 -20.98
N GLN A 101 9.36 -15.05 -21.07
CA GLN A 101 9.88 -14.10 -20.10
C GLN A 101 8.74 -13.26 -19.55
N SER A 102 8.94 -12.78 -18.33
CA SER A 102 8.07 -11.78 -17.73
C SER A 102 8.91 -10.65 -17.15
N MET A 103 8.34 -9.45 -17.09
CA MET A 103 8.97 -8.30 -16.46
C MET A 103 7.91 -7.32 -15.96
N ALA A 104 8.27 -6.55 -14.95
CA ALA A 104 7.45 -5.48 -14.42
C ALA A 104 7.99 -4.12 -14.90
N ILE A 105 7.10 -3.26 -15.40
CA ILE A 105 7.41 -1.88 -15.77
C ILE A 105 6.88 -0.98 -14.67
N VAL A 106 7.77 -0.24 -14.03
CA VAL A 106 7.43 0.71 -12.97
C VAL A 106 7.16 2.07 -13.60
N HIS A 107 6.07 2.70 -13.19
CA HIS A 107 5.69 4.04 -13.58
C HIS A 107 5.79 4.99 -12.37
N VAL A 108 6.36 6.17 -12.62
CA VAL A 108 6.54 7.25 -11.66
C VAL A 108 5.98 8.53 -12.26
N ASP A 109 5.15 9.24 -11.49
CA ASP A 109 4.48 10.49 -11.89
C ASP A 109 3.74 10.36 -13.23
N GLY A 110 3.10 9.21 -13.44
CA GLY A 110 2.32 8.88 -14.64
C GLY A 110 3.16 8.53 -15.86
N ARG A 111 4.48 8.35 -15.72
CA ARG A 111 5.41 8.06 -16.82
C ARG A 111 6.15 6.76 -16.60
N LEU A 112 6.52 6.09 -17.69
CA LEU A 112 7.41 4.93 -17.62
C LEU A 112 8.80 5.35 -17.09
N ASP A 113 9.25 4.70 -16.02
CA ASP A 113 10.53 4.98 -15.35
C ASP A 113 11.57 3.90 -15.62
N ARG A 114 11.28 2.66 -15.20
CA ARG A 114 12.24 1.54 -15.28
C ARG A 114 11.58 0.18 -15.39
N VAL A 115 12.40 -0.81 -15.73
CA VAL A 115 12.07 -2.23 -15.57
C VAL A 115 12.49 -2.66 -14.17
N ALA A 116 11.57 -3.27 -13.43
CA ALA A 116 11.88 -4.02 -12.23
C ALA A 116 12.09 -5.50 -12.61
N PRO A 117 12.91 -6.24 -11.84
CA PRO A 117 12.90 -7.69 -11.93
C PRO A 117 11.45 -8.21 -11.83
N PRO A 118 11.12 -9.34 -12.47
CA PRO A 118 9.88 -10.01 -12.18
C PRO A 118 10.02 -10.67 -10.80
N ASP A 119 9.94 -9.89 -9.73
CA ASP A 119 9.57 -10.43 -8.44
C ASP A 119 8.11 -10.88 -8.56
N ASP A 120 7.87 -12.18 -8.35
CA ASP A 120 6.57 -12.83 -8.55
C ASP A 120 5.42 -12.06 -7.86
N GLU A 121 5.72 -11.35 -6.77
CA GLU A 121 4.77 -10.53 -6.03
C GLU A 121 4.21 -9.34 -6.81
N LEU A 122 5.02 -8.63 -7.63
CA LEU A 122 4.56 -7.44 -8.36
C LEU A 122 3.46 -7.81 -9.37
N CYS A 123 3.62 -8.96 -10.02
CA CYS A 123 2.73 -9.44 -11.07
C CYS A 123 1.74 -10.50 -10.62
N THR A 124 1.65 -10.80 -9.32
CA THR A 124 0.67 -11.76 -8.79
C THR A 124 -0.75 -11.21 -8.91
N GLY A 125 -1.68 -12.05 -9.38
CA GLY A 125 -3.11 -11.75 -9.44
C GLY A 125 -3.53 -10.71 -10.50
N VAL A 126 -2.62 -10.29 -11.38
CA VAL A 126 -2.94 -9.35 -12.45
C VAL A 126 -3.63 -10.07 -13.62
N VAL A 127 -4.50 -9.35 -14.32
CA VAL A 127 -5.20 -9.85 -15.51
C VAL A 127 -4.43 -9.45 -16.76
N TYR A 128 -3.95 -10.44 -17.49
CA TYR A 128 -3.24 -10.21 -18.75
C TYR A 128 -4.23 -10.12 -19.92
N ALA A 129 -4.01 -9.13 -20.79
CA ALA A 129 -4.66 -9.00 -22.09
C ALA A 129 -3.63 -9.07 -23.22
N PRO A 130 -4.02 -9.46 -24.45
CA PRO A 130 -3.12 -9.45 -25.60
C PRO A 130 -2.50 -8.07 -25.82
N PHE A 131 -1.20 -8.03 -26.14
CA PHE A 131 -0.46 -6.80 -26.39
C PHE A 131 0.38 -6.89 -27.68
N PRO A 132 -0.28 -6.97 -28.86
CA PRO A 132 0.38 -7.21 -30.14
C PRO A 132 1.30 -6.08 -30.59
N GLU A 133 1.19 -4.88 -30.03
CA GLU A 133 2.08 -3.75 -30.30
C GLU A 133 3.54 -4.09 -29.98
N LEU A 134 3.77 -4.93 -28.96
CA LEU A 134 5.10 -5.38 -28.58
C LEU A 134 5.71 -6.36 -29.60
N GLU A 135 4.89 -7.15 -30.29
CA GLU A 135 5.38 -8.09 -31.32
C GLU A 135 5.79 -7.40 -32.62
N LYS A 136 5.34 -6.15 -32.82
CA LYS A 136 5.69 -5.31 -33.98
C LYS A 136 7.03 -4.61 -33.81
N LEU A 137 7.74 -4.85 -32.70
CA LEU A 137 9.05 -4.25 -32.50
C LEU A 137 10.06 -4.80 -33.53
N SER A 138 10.87 -3.89 -34.05
CA SER A 138 12.02 -4.15 -34.90
C SER A 138 13.14 -3.18 -34.53
N ARG A 139 14.36 -3.48 -34.96
CA ARG A 139 15.49 -2.55 -34.88
C ARG A 139 15.47 -1.58 -36.05
#